data_AF-A0A8T3KYG4-F1
#
_entry.id   AF-A0A8T3KYG4-F1
#
_cell.length_a   1.000
_cell.length_b   1.000
_cell.length_c   1.000
_cell.angle_alpha   90.00
_cell.angle_beta   90.00
_cell.angle_gamma   90.00
#
_symmetry.space_group_name_H-M   'P 1'
#
loop_
_entity.id
_entity.type
_entity.pdbx_description
1 polymer ?
#
loop_
_entity_poly.entity_id
_entity_poly.type
_entity_poly.pdbx_seq_one_letter_code
_entity_poly.pdbx_strand_id
1 'polypeptide(L)'
;MLYQYVNPKVSAIRLTSLSFVYETLGDLHQRLQGMEHEPISICMKQDVEIVTPDTSLVETLLVLYRNRTSIPVVDPENNKLLGMISYWDVGEKILSAKG
;
A
#
# COMPACT_ATOMS: atom_id res chain seq x y z
N MET A 1 -40.05 -20.85 6.32
CA MET A 1 -39.22 -19.66 6.60
C MET A 1 -37.92 -20.16 7.19
N LEU A 2 -36.89 -20.53 6.41
CA LEU A 2 -35.91 -19.73 5.66
C LEU A 2 -35.08 -18.74 6.52
N TYR A 3 -33.75 -18.82 6.31
CA TYR A 3 -32.60 -18.07 6.87
C TYR A 3 -32.07 -18.61 8.22
N GLN A 4 -30.82 -19.07 8.36
CA GLN A 4 -29.60 -18.56 7.74
C GLN A 4 -28.65 -19.66 7.24
N TYR A 5 -28.26 -19.50 5.99
CA TYR A 5 -27.25 -20.25 5.27
C TYR A 5 -25.86 -19.83 5.80
N VAL A 6 -25.23 -20.66 6.63
CA VAL A 6 -23.86 -20.43 7.09
C VAL A 6 -22.93 -20.68 5.91
N ASN A 7 -22.40 -19.60 5.34
CA ASN A 7 -21.53 -19.64 4.18
C ASN A 7 -20.14 -20.16 4.61
N PRO A 8 -19.65 -21.30 4.10
CA PRO A 8 -18.40 -21.92 4.55
C PRO A 8 -17.12 -21.14 4.15
N LYS A 9 -17.26 -19.95 3.55
CA LYS A 9 -16.12 -19.04 3.27
C LYS A 9 -15.76 -18.12 4.45
N VAL A 10 -16.57 -18.07 5.51
CA VAL A 10 -16.30 -17.20 6.68
C VAL A 10 -15.42 -17.89 7.73
N SER A 11 -15.23 -19.21 7.66
CA SER A 11 -14.45 -19.99 8.65
C SER A 11 -12.93 -19.96 8.45
N ALA A 12 -12.40 -19.10 7.57
CA ALA A 12 -10.97 -18.97 7.31
C ALA A 12 -10.39 -17.60 7.70
N ILE A 13 -11.11 -16.82 8.52
CA ILE A 13 -10.45 -15.75 9.27
C ILE A 13 -9.69 -16.46 10.41
N ARG A 14 -8.41 -16.78 10.16
CA ARG A 14 -7.47 -17.12 11.24
C ARG A 14 -7.61 -16.01 12.28
N LEU A 15 -7.89 -16.42 13.52
CA LEU A 15 -8.05 -15.59 14.71
C LEU A 15 -6.73 -14.92 15.12
N THR A 16 -6.11 -14.14 14.24
CA THR A 16 -5.06 -13.18 14.60
C THR A 16 -5.65 -11.90 15.20
N SER A 17 -6.98 -11.78 15.29
CA SER A 17 -7.70 -10.56 15.68
C SER A 17 -8.19 -10.50 17.13
N LEU A 18 -7.75 -11.39 18.02
CA LEU A 18 -8.04 -11.24 19.46
C LEU A 18 -7.02 -10.37 20.19
N SER A 19 -5.84 -10.15 19.61
CA SER A 19 -4.81 -9.24 20.17
C SER A 19 -5.27 -7.78 20.22
N PHE A 20 -6.17 -7.39 19.31
CA PHE A 20 -6.71 -6.03 19.23
C PHE A 20 -7.71 -5.71 20.35
N VAL A 21 -8.25 -6.73 21.02
CA VAL A 21 -9.32 -6.56 22.02
C VAL A 21 -8.77 -6.19 23.41
N TYR A 22 -7.45 -6.29 23.62
CA TYR A 22 -6.80 -6.05 24.92
C TYR A 22 -5.56 -5.15 24.85
N GLU A 23 -5.38 -4.38 23.78
CA GLU A 23 -4.22 -3.49 23.72
C GLU A 23 -4.47 -2.20 24.50
N THR A 24 -3.60 -1.92 25.48
CA THR A 24 -3.61 -0.64 26.18
C THR A 24 -2.67 0.36 25.48
N LEU A 25 -2.85 1.65 25.76
CA LEU A 25 -1.92 2.69 25.28
C LEU A 25 -0.49 2.48 25.80
N GLY A 26 -0.32 1.88 26.99
CA GLY A 26 0.98 1.55 27.56
C GLY A 26 1.73 0.48 26.75
N ASP A 27 1.01 -0.56 26.30
CA ASP A 27 1.59 -1.62 25.47
C ASP A 27 2.06 -1.08 24.12
N LEU A 28 1.26 -0.19 23.49
CA LEU A 28 1.66 0.50 22.27
C LEU A 28 2.88 1.38 22.49
N HIS A 29 2.91 2.16 23.59
CA HIS A 29 4.05 3.02 23.94
C HIS A 29 5.35 2.23 24.09
N GLN A 30 5.33 1.10 24.80
CA GLN A 30 6.51 0.26 24.98
C GLN A 30 7.05 -0.29 23.65
N ARG A 31 6.17 -0.69 22.72
CA ARG A 31 6.58 -1.14 21.38
C ARG A 31 7.17 0.00 20.55
N LEU A 32 6.59 1.21 20.63
CA LEU A 32 7.13 2.38 19.95
C LEU A 32 8.54 2.73 20.45
N GLN A 33 8.76 2.71 21.77
CA GLN A 33 10.10 2.91 22.34
C GLN A 33 11.10 1.85 21.87
N GLY A 34 10.67 0.59 21.79
CA GLY A 34 11.51 -0.49 21.28
C GLY A 34 11.89 -0.38 19.81
N MET A 35 11.17 0.42 19.01
CA MET A 35 11.43 0.61 17.57
C MET A 35 12.12 1.93 17.24
N GLU A 36 12.40 2.79 18.23
CA GLU A 36 12.91 4.16 18.04
C GLU A 36 14.17 4.22 17.17
N HIS A 37 15.05 3.22 17.27
CA HIS A 37 16.34 3.17 16.58
C HIS A 37 16.38 2.15 15.45
N GLU A 38 15.25 1.50 15.14
CA GLU A 38 15.21 0.54 14.05
C GLU A 38 15.32 1.26 12.70
N PRO A 39 16.15 0.75 11.75
CA PRO A 39 16.31 1.38 10.46
C PRO A 39 15.04 1.20 9.62
N ILE A 40 14.69 2.18 8.79
CA ILE A 40 13.50 2.09 7.93
C ILE A 40 13.52 0.86 6.99
N SER A 41 14.71 0.32 6.70
CA SER A 41 14.90 -0.89 5.91
C SER A 41 14.13 -2.10 6.43
N ILE A 42 13.76 -2.16 7.72
CA ILE A 42 12.94 -3.25 8.28
C ILE A 42 11.55 -3.35 7.63
N CYS A 43 11.05 -2.24 7.07
CA CYS A 43 9.73 -2.16 6.44
C CYS A 43 9.80 -1.70 4.97
N MET A 44 11.00 -1.56 4.42
CA MET A 44 11.19 -1.19 3.02
C MET A 44 10.93 -2.39 2.11
N LYS A 45 10.10 -2.20 1.08
CA LYS A 45 9.95 -3.19 0.00
C LYS A 45 11.17 -3.13 -0.91
N GLN A 46 11.79 -4.28 -1.16
CA GLN A 46 12.96 -4.39 -2.05
C GLN A 46 12.56 -4.63 -3.51
N ASP A 47 11.49 -5.38 -3.73
CA ASP A 47 10.91 -5.62 -5.05
C ASP A 47 9.73 -4.68 -5.24
N VAL A 48 9.95 -3.62 -6.00
CA VAL A 48 8.99 -2.54 -6.26
C VAL A 48 8.91 -2.34 -7.76
N GLU A 49 7.70 -2.42 -8.31
CA GLU A 49 7.52 -2.00 -9.70
C GLU A 49 7.78 -0.49 -9.80
N ILE A 50 8.52 -0.13 -10.83
CA ILE A 50 8.90 1.24 -11.17
C ILE A 50 8.18 1.63 -12.46
N VAL A 51 8.00 2.94 -12.66
CA VAL A 51 7.56 3.50 -13.94
C VAL A 51 8.57 4.53 -14.42
N THR A 52 8.49 4.90 -15.69
CA THR A 52 9.30 5.98 -16.29
C THR A 52 8.42 7.20 -16.58
N PRO A 53 9.00 8.39 -16.83
CA PRO A 53 8.23 9.58 -17.23
C PRO A 53 7.36 9.38 -18.47
N ASP A 54 7.75 8.46 -19.35
CA ASP A 54 7.04 8.15 -20.60
C ASP A 54 6.00 7.03 -20.45
N THR A 55 5.91 6.39 -19.27
CA THR A 55 4.87 5.39 -19.00
C THR A 55 3.49 6.05 -19.06
N SER A 56 2.55 5.44 -19.78
CA SER A 56 1.23 6.07 -19.99
C SER A 56 0.41 6.13 -18.69
N LEU A 57 -0.48 7.13 -18.57
CA LEU A 57 -1.35 7.29 -17.38
C LEU A 57 -2.16 6.02 -17.07
N VAL A 58 -2.63 5.30 -18.09
CA VAL A 58 -3.43 4.08 -17.92
C VAL A 58 -2.57 2.93 -17.40
N GLU A 59 -1.35 2.76 -17.93
CA GLU A 59 -0.41 1.77 -17.42
C GLU A 59 0.04 2.09 -16.00
N THR A 60 0.34 3.36 -15.70
CA THR A 60 0.64 3.80 -14.33
C THR A 60 -0.50 3.46 -13.37
N LEU A 61 -1.77 3.69 -13.75
CA LEU A 61 -2.92 3.29 -12.94
C LEU A 61 -3.00 1.78 -12.72
N LEU A 62 -2.68 0.97 -13.73
CA LEU A 62 -2.66 -0.49 -13.60
C LEU A 62 -1.58 -0.97 -12.63
N VAL A 63 -0.38 -0.37 -12.69
CA VAL A 63 0.71 -0.67 -11.75
C VAL A 63 0.33 -0.28 -10.32
N LEU A 64 -0.19 0.94 -10.14
CA LEU A 64 -0.73 1.40 -8.86
C LEU A 64 -1.81 0.44 -8.34
N TYR A 65 -2.74 0.01 -9.20
CA TYR A 65 -3.80 -0.96 -8.90
C TYR A 65 -3.26 -2.26 -8.32
N ARG A 66 -2.23 -2.84 -8.95
CA ARG A 66 -1.61 -4.10 -8.54
C ARG A 66 -0.85 -3.94 -7.22
N ASN A 67 -0.11 -2.84 -7.08
CA ASN A 67 0.81 -2.67 -5.95
C ASN A 67 0.16 -2.10 -4.69
N ARG A 68 -1.00 -1.44 -4.82
CA ARG A 68 -1.75 -0.79 -3.73
C ARG A 68 -0.90 0.18 -2.90
N THR A 69 0.07 0.82 -3.55
CA THR A 69 0.98 1.80 -2.94
C THR A 69 1.42 2.81 -4.00
N SER A 70 1.91 3.96 -3.57
CA SER A 70 2.69 4.85 -4.44
C SER A 70 3.93 4.12 -4.96
N ILE A 71 4.30 4.42 -6.19
CA ILE A 71 5.41 3.78 -6.91
C ILE A 71 6.45 4.82 -7.33
N PRO A 72 7.73 4.45 -7.39
CA PRO A 72 8.79 5.33 -7.86
C PRO A 72 8.70 5.55 -9.37
N VAL A 73 8.99 6.79 -9.78
CA VAL A 73 9.27 7.16 -11.17
C VAL A 73 10.78 7.25 -11.31
N VAL A 74 11.38 6.51 -12.24
CA VAL A 74 12.83 6.48 -12.43
C VAL A 74 13.23 6.84 -13.84
N ASP A 75 14.44 7.36 -13.99
CA ASP A 75 15.08 7.60 -15.27
C ASP A 75 15.50 6.25 -15.89
N PRO A 76 15.02 5.91 -17.10
CA PRO A 76 15.35 4.62 -17.72
C PRO A 76 16.83 4.48 -18.11
N GLU A 77 17.55 5.57 -18.33
CA GLU A 77 18.95 5.55 -18.79
C GLU A 77 19.93 5.24 -17.65
N ASN A 78 19.65 5.76 -16.45
CA ASN A 78 20.60 5.72 -15.33
C ASN A 78 20.00 5.18 -14.03
N ASN A 79 18.73 4.75 -14.03
CA ASN A 79 17.98 4.23 -12.87
C ASN A 79 17.92 5.18 -11.67
N LYS A 80 18.09 6.49 -11.87
CA LYS A 80 17.91 7.46 -10.80
C LYS A 80 16.43 7.66 -10.50
N LEU A 81 16.10 7.73 -9.21
CA LEU A 81 14.78 8.15 -8.74
C LEU A 81 14.53 9.60 -9.18
N LEU A 82 13.46 9.81 -9.94
CA LEU A 82 13.00 11.13 -10.38
C LEU A 82 11.87 11.66 -9.48
N GLY A 83 11.07 10.76 -8.91
CA GLY A 83 9.96 11.13 -8.02
C GLY A 83 9.13 9.92 -7.60
N MET A 84 7.99 10.20 -6.97
CA MET A 84 7.00 9.22 -6.56
C MET A 84 5.65 9.58 -7.17
N ILE A 85 4.85 8.58 -7.54
CA ILE A 85 3.50 8.80 -8.03
C ILE A 85 2.49 7.91 -7.29
N SER A 86 1.33 8.48 -6.97
CA SER A 86 0.23 7.84 -6.26
C SER A 86 -1.05 7.86 -7.08
N TYR A 87 -2.09 7.17 -6.59
CA TYR A 87 -3.42 7.22 -7.18
C TYR A 87 -4.01 8.64 -7.19
N TRP A 88 -3.68 9.44 -6.18
CA TRP A 88 -4.21 10.80 -6.09
C TRP A 88 -3.67 11.66 -7.23
N ASP A 89 -2.36 11.59 -7.49
CA ASP A 89 -1.71 12.39 -8.53
C ASP A 89 -2.27 12.10 -9.92
N VAL A 90 -2.44 10.81 -10.25
CA VAL A 90 -3.01 10.39 -11.55
C VAL A 90 -4.50 10.72 -11.62
N GLY A 91 -5.23 10.48 -10.54
CA GLY A 91 -6.67 10.74 -10.45
C GLY A 91 -7.00 12.23 -10.60
N GLU A 92 -6.30 13.11 -9.89
CA GLU A 92 -6.43 14.56 -10.00
C GLU A 92 -6.18 15.02 -11.45
N LYS A 93 -5.15 14.46 -12.10
CA LYS A 93 -4.83 14.85 -13.48
C LYS A 93 -5.91 14.45 -14.47
N ILE A 94 -6.50 13.28 -14.31
CA ILE A 94 -7.63 12.82 -15.14
C ILE A 94 -8.88 13.67 -14.88
N LEU A 95 -9.21 13.95 -13.62
CA LEU A 95 -10.40 14.72 -13.26
C LEU A 95 -10.30 16.20 -13.68
N SER A 96 -9.09 16.75 -13.76
CA SER A 96 -8.84 18.11 -14.24
C SER A 96 -8.72 18.20 -15.77
N ALA A 97 -8.64 17.08 -16.48
CA ALA A 97 -8.60 17.07 -17.93
C ALA A 97 -9.94 17.54 -18.49
N LYS A 98 -9.91 18.61 -19.31
CA LYS A 98 -11.07 19.01 -20.10
C LYS A 98 -11.18 18.08 -21.31
N GLY A 99 -12.37 17.53 -21.53
CA GLY A 99 -12.70 16.75 -22.74
C GLY A 99 -12.79 17.62 -23.98
#